data_AF-A0A926E6A0-F1
#
_entry.id   AF-A0A926E6A0-F1
#
_cell.length_a   1.000
_cell.length_b   1.000
_cell.length_c   1.000
_cell.angle_alpha   90.00
_cell.angle_beta   90.00
_cell.angle_gamma   90.00
#
_symmetry.space_group_name_H-M   'P 1'
#
loop_
_entity.id
_entity.type
_entity.pdbx_description
1 polymer ?
#
loop_
_entity_poly.entity_id
_entity_poly.type
_entity_poly.pdbx_seq_one_letter_code
_entity_poly.pdbx_strand_id
1 'polypeptide(L)'
;MKKTSEKTLGLVQLALLGAIIFILAFTPFIGYIPLGVTRATIIHIPVIVGSILLGPKKGAILGALFGVTSLIQNTVSPTATSFVFSPFYSVGDGAGNPLSLIICFIPRILVGIVPYFVYIGLKKLMKQRKGGETLSLTIAGLAGSLVNTLLVMNLIYFLFGDSYAAAKGVKVDTLYKVILTVIGINGVPEAILAAILTVAICKALFKVQKRKTGV
;
A
#
# COMPACT_ATOMS: atom_id res chain seq x y z
N MET A 1 -28.62 -6.20 21.05
CA MET A 1 -27.58 -7.24 20.84
C MET A 1 -26.96 -7.27 19.43
N LYS A 2 -27.67 -6.92 18.33
CA LYS A 2 -27.09 -6.90 16.95
C LYS A 2 -25.83 -6.03 16.77
N LYS A 3 -25.78 -4.82 17.35
CA LYS A 3 -24.64 -3.87 17.22
C LYS A 3 -23.33 -4.40 17.80
N THR A 4 -23.37 -5.20 18.87
CA THR A 4 -22.15 -5.75 19.49
C THR A 4 -21.52 -6.79 18.58
N SER A 5 -22.33 -7.65 17.95
CA SER A 5 -21.87 -8.66 17.00
C SER A 5 -21.19 -8.06 15.76
N GLU A 6 -21.71 -6.95 15.22
CA GLU A 6 -21.11 -6.27 14.06
C GLU A 6 -19.77 -5.60 14.38
N LYS A 7 -19.65 -5.00 15.57
CA LYS A 7 -18.38 -4.43 16.05
C LYS A 7 -17.33 -5.52 16.23
N THR A 8 -17.70 -6.64 16.86
CA THR A 8 -16.80 -7.79 17.04
C THR A 8 -16.39 -8.39 15.71
N LEU A 9 -17.32 -8.63 14.77
CA LEU A 9 -17.00 -9.14 13.44
C LEU A 9 -16.02 -8.24 12.71
N GLY A 10 -16.26 -6.93 12.74
CA GLY A 10 -15.38 -5.97 12.09
C GLY A 10 -14.01 -5.82 12.76
N LEU A 11 -13.87 -6.19 14.04
CA LEU A 11 -12.58 -6.26 14.73
C LEU A 11 -11.84 -7.55 14.35
N VAL A 12 -12.55 -8.68 14.27
CA VAL A 12 -11.99 -9.96 13.82
C VAL A 12 -11.51 -9.86 12.37
N GLN A 13 -12.27 -9.23 11.47
CA GLN A 13 -11.83 -9.01 10.09
C GLN A 13 -10.59 -8.12 10.00
N LEU A 14 -10.50 -7.09 10.84
CA LEU A 14 -9.30 -6.26 10.95
C LEU A 14 -8.09 -7.09 11.41
N ALA A 15 -8.27 -7.91 12.45
CA ALA A 15 -7.22 -8.79 12.97
C ALA A 15 -6.77 -9.83 11.94
N LEU A 16 -7.69 -10.44 11.20
CA LEU A 16 -7.39 -11.40 10.13
C LEU A 16 -6.60 -10.74 8.98
N LEU A 17 -7.03 -9.57 8.51
CA LEU A 17 -6.29 -8.83 7.48
C LEU A 17 -4.93 -8.36 7.99
N GLY A 18 -4.85 -7.95 9.26
CA GLY A 18 -3.59 -7.64 9.93
C GLY A 18 -2.66 -8.85 9.97
N ALA A 19 -3.15 -10.03 10.36
CA ALA A 19 -2.38 -11.26 10.37
C ALA A 19 -1.86 -11.63 8.96
N ILE A 20 -2.70 -11.46 7.93
CA ILE A 20 -2.27 -11.65 6.53
C ILE A 20 -1.15 -10.67 6.17
N ILE A 21 -1.25 -9.39 6.55
CA ILE A 21 -0.19 -8.38 6.33
C ILE A 21 1.11 -8.83 7.00
N PHE A 22 1.06 -9.32 8.24
CA PHE A 22 2.23 -9.84 8.94
C PHE A 22 2.84 -11.06 8.22
N ILE A 23 2.01 -12.05 7.85
CA ILE A 23 2.47 -13.22 7.12
C ILE A 23 3.15 -12.81 5.81
N LEU A 24 2.52 -11.92 5.02
CA LEU A 24 3.10 -11.44 3.77
C LEU A 24 4.41 -10.69 4.01
N ALA A 25 4.49 -9.86 5.05
CA ALA A 25 5.69 -9.08 5.36
C ALA A 25 6.88 -9.95 5.75
N PHE A 26 6.65 -10.99 6.55
CA PHE A 26 7.71 -11.87 7.06
C PHE A 26 7.96 -13.10 6.18
N THR A 27 7.14 -13.35 5.15
CA THR A 27 7.40 -14.40 4.18
C THR A 27 8.26 -13.86 3.03
N PRO A 28 9.50 -14.35 2.86
CA PRO A 28 10.38 -13.90 1.78
C PRO A 28 9.74 -14.11 0.41
N PHE A 29 9.97 -13.18 -0.53
CA PHE A 29 9.51 -13.23 -1.93
C PHE A 29 7.99 -13.13 -2.18
N ILE A 30 7.14 -13.10 -1.15
CA ILE A 30 5.69 -12.97 -1.34
C ILE A 30 5.23 -11.53 -1.06
N GLY A 31 5.52 -10.96 0.11
CA GLY A 31 5.09 -9.59 0.42
C GLY A 31 5.99 -8.49 -0.14
N TYR A 32 7.29 -8.77 -0.20
CA TYR A 32 8.33 -7.89 -0.72
C TYR A 32 9.19 -8.63 -1.75
N ILE A 33 8.98 -8.34 -3.03
CA ILE A 33 9.73 -8.94 -4.14
C ILE A 33 10.93 -8.04 -4.43
N PRO A 34 12.19 -8.48 -4.21
CA PRO A 34 13.36 -7.67 -4.49
C PRO A 34 13.58 -7.57 -6.01
N LEU A 35 13.27 -6.41 -6.61
CA LEU A 35 13.52 -6.11 -8.03
C LEU A 35 14.83 -5.34 -8.19
N GLY A 36 15.93 -5.99 -7.78
CA GLY A 36 17.29 -5.44 -7.82
C GLY A 36 17.51 -4.31 -6.80
N VAL A 37 17.01 -3.11 -7.10
CA VAL A 37 17.28 -1.89 -6.33
C VAL A 37 16.12 -1.39 -5.48
N THR A 38 14.90 -1.85 -5.76
CA THR A 38 13.68 -1.52 -5.01
C THR A 38 12.85 -2.78 -4.80
N ARG A 39 12.05 -2.80 -3.73
CA ARG A 39 11.15 -3.92 -3.44
C ARG A 39 9.77 -3.62 -4.01
N ALA A 40 9.28 -4.49 -4.88
CA ALA A 40 7.87 -4.49 -5.23
C ALA A 40 7.05 -5.04 -4.05
N THR A 41 5.88 -4.47 -3.80
CA THR A 41 5.06 -4.79 -2.62
C THR A 41 3.71 -5.36 -3.02
N ILE A 42 3.25 -6.43 -2.35
CA ILE A 42 1.88 -6.97 -2.51
C ILE A 42 1.02 -6.66 -1.27
N ILE A 43 1.64 -6.25 -0.18
CA ILE A 43 1.01 -6.00 1.13
C ILE A 43 -0.03 -4.87 1.09
N HIS A 44 0.11 -3.94 0.15
CA HIS A 44 -0.88 -2.89 -0.05
C HIS A 44 -2.24 -3.43 -0.49
N ILE A 45 -2.33 -4.63 -1.08
CA ILE A 45 -3.59 -5.22 -1.55
C ILE A 45 -4.54 -5.58 -0.39
N PRO A 46 -4.13 -6.37 0.64
CA PRO A 46 -4.94 -6.55 1.84
C PRO A 46 -5.37 -5.24 2.52
N VAL A 47 -4.51 -4.20 2.49
CA VAL A 47 -4.83 -2.88 3.04
C VAL A 47 -5.93 -2.20 2.21
N ILE A 48 -5.82 -2.20 0.88
CA ILE A 48 -6.85 -1.67 -0.04
C ILE A 48 -8.17 -2.39 0.18
N VAL A 49 -8.17 -3.72 0.15
CA VAL A 49 -9.36 -4.55 0.37
C VAL A 49 -9.96 -4.26 1.74
N GLY A 50 -9.14 -4.20 2.78
CA GLY A 50 -9.56 -3.85 4.13
C GLY A 50 -10.20 -2.47 4.22
N SER A 51 -9.65 -1.47 3.52
CA SER A 51 -10.23 -0.13 3.47
C SER A 51 -11.63 -0.12 2.83
N ILE A 52 -11.81 -0.85 1.72
CA ILE A 52 -13.07 -0.92 0.97
C ILE A 52 -14.15 -1.64 1.80
N LEU A 53 -13.78 -2.71 2.51
CA LEU A 53 -14.72 -3.53 3.27
C LEU A 53 -15.05 -2.97 4.65
N LEU A 54 -14.04 -2.47 5.36
CA LEU A 54 -14.15 -2.11 6.78
C LEU A 54 -14.22 -0.59 7.02
N GLY A 55 -13.98 0.20 5.98
CA GLY A 55 -13.97 1.66 6.03
C GLY A 55 -12.59 2.28 6.27
N PRO A 56 -12.49 3.61 6.18
CA PRO A 56 -11.22 4.32 6.08
C PRO A 56 -10.47 4.33 7.40
N LYS A 57 -11.18 4.33 8.55
CA LYS A 57 -10.54 4.26 9.88
C LYS A 57 -9.79 2.93 10.07
N LYS A 58 -10.41 1.82 9.68
CA LYS A 58 -9.82 0.48 9.80
C LYS A 58 -8.77 0.24 8.71
N GLY A 59 -9.01 0.75 7.51
CA GLY A 59 -8.00 0.79 6.45
C GLY A 59 -6.74 1.57 6.86
N ALA A 60 -6.89 2.72 7.53
CA ALA A 60 -5.76 3.49 8.07
C ALA A 60 -4.96 2.69 9.11
N ILE A 61 -5.62 1.92 9.98
CA ILE A 61 -4.95 1.02 10.93
C ILE A 61 -4.15 -0.07 10.19
N LEU A 62 -4.74 -0.70 9.17
CA LEU A 62 -4.04 -1.68 8.34
C LEU A 62 -2.87 -1.05 7.59
N GLY A 63 -3.02 0.19 7.13
CA GLY A 63 -1.95 0.99 6.53
C GLY A 63 -0.83 1.28 7.52
N ALA A 64 -1.15 1.64 8.75
CA ALA A 64 -0.15 1.82 9.81
C ALA A 64 0.60 0.51 10.10
N LEU A 65 -0.09 -0.63 10.16
CA LEU A 65 0.55 -1.95 10.30
C LEU A 65 1.47 -2.28 9.12
N PHE A 66 1.08 -1.92 7.91
CA PHE A 66 1.97 -2.01 6.74
C PHE A 66 3.19 -1.11 6.89
N GLY A 67 3.05 0.12 7.42
CA GLY A 67 4.18 0.99 7.77
C GLY A 67 5.12 0.35 8.79
N VAL A 68 4.60 -0.20 9.89
CA VAL A 68 5.41 -0.88 10.91
C VAL A 68 6.18 -2.06 10.31
N THR A 69 5.51 -2.92 9.55
CA THR A 69 6.18 -4.07 8.93
C THR A 69 7.22 -3.63 7.89
N SER A 70 6.96 -2.55 7.16
CA SER A 70 7.94 -1.96 6.22
C SER A 70 9.17 -1.41 6.95
N LEU A 71 8.99 -0.74 8.09
CA LEU A 71 10.09 -0.26 8.93
C LEU A 71 10.95 -1.42 9.45
N ILE A 72 10.31 -2.46 10.00
CA ILE A 72 11.01 -3.65 10.51
C ILE A 72 11.81 -4.32 9.39
N GLN A 73 11.19 -4.55 8.23
CA GLN A 73 11.86 -5.24 7.12
C GLN A 73 13.04 -4.47 6.55
N ASN A 74 12.95 -3.13 6.49
CA ASN A 74 14.06 -2.28 6.05
C ASN A 74 15.17 -2.13 7.11
N THR A 75 14.89 -2.46 8.37
CA THR A 75 15.88 -2.49 9.45
C THR A 75 16.57 -3.85 9.55
N VAL A 76 15.82 -4.95 9.45
CA VAL A 76 16.31 -6.33 9.63
C VAL A 76 16.92 -6.91 8.36
N SER A 77 16.46 -6.49 7.18
CA SER A 77 16.99 -6.95 5.88
C SER A 77 17.23 -5.75 4.97
N PRO A 78 18.28 -4.96 5.24
CA PRO A 78 18.52 -3.73 4.55
C PRO A 78 18.94 -3.94 3.09
N THR A 79 18.58 -2.97 2.27
CA THR A 79 18.99 -2.76 0.88
C THR A 79 19.71 -1.41 0.76
N ALA A 80 20.35 -1.14 -0.37
CA ALA A 80 21.04 0.12 -0.65
C ALA A 80 20.17 1.38 -0.44
N THR A 81 18.83 1.24 -0.46
CA THR A 81 17.86 2.33 -0.32
C THR A 81 17.08 2.31 1.00
N SER A 82 17.44 1.40 1.92
CA SER A 82 16.70 1.20 3.18
C SER A 82 16.81 2.35 4.17
N PHE A 83 17.82 3.20 4.06
CA PHE A 83 17.98 4.41 4.89
C PHE A 83 16.81 5.39 4.74
N VAL A 84 16.13 5.37 3.59
CA VAL A 84 14.97 6.22 3.30
C VAL A 84 13.68 5.73 3.99
N PHE A 85 13.68 4.47 4.46
CA PHE A 85 12.52 3.85 5.09
C PHE A 85 12.75 3.49 6.56
N SER A 86 13.99 3.56 7.05
CA SER A 86 14.32 3.35 8.46
C SER A 86 15.28 4.43 8.97
N PRO A 87 14.94 5.16 10.04
CA PRO A 87 15.85 6.12 10.68
C PRO A 87 17.02 5.40 11.38
N PHE A 88 16.89 4.09 11.63
CA PHE A 88 17.90 3.30 12.35
C PHE A 88 18.97 2.74 11.42
N TYR A 89 18.86 2.96 10.10
CA TYR A 89 19.78 2.44 9.12
C TYR A 89 20.44 3.59 8.35
N SER A 90 21.77 3.60 8.33
CA SER A 90 22.59 4.59 7.62
C SER A 90 23.52 3.87 6.67
N VAL A 91 23.67 4.36 5.44
CA VAL A 91 24.58 3.80 4.42
C VAL A 91 25.41 4.94 3.84
N GLY A 92 26.74 4.87 4.00
CA GLY A 92 27.66 5.93 3.56
C GLY A 92 27.38 7.26 4.26
N ASP A 93 27.37 8.37 3.52
CA ASP A 93 27.02 9.72 4.01
C ASP A 93 25.50 9.93 4.22
N GLY A 94 24.66 8.93 3.91
CA GLY A 94 23.21 8.97 4.10
C GLY A 94 22.82 8.48 5.49
N ALA A 95 22.72 9.38 6.46
CA ALA A 95 22.16 9.07 7.77
C ALA A 95 20.63 8.91 7.70
N GLY A 96 20.10 7.83 8.26
CA GLY A 96 18.67 7.67 8.48
C GLY A 96 18.15 8.83 9.34
N ASN A 97 17.16 9.57 8.85
CA ASN A 97 16.57 10.72 9.54
C ASN A 97 15.17 10.33 10.06
N PRO A 98 14.66 10.90 11.17
CA PRO A 98 13.24 10.86 11.52
C PRO A 98 12.27 11.06 10.33
N LEU A 99 12.66 11.82 9.30
CA LEU A 99 11.93 11.97 8.04
C LEU A 99 11.66 10.63 7.31
N SER A 100 12.49 9.61 7.49
CA SER A 100 12.27 8.26 6.94
C SER A 100 10.99 7.61 7.51
N LEU A 101 10.59 7.96 8.74
CA LEU A 101 9.32 7.51 9.32
C LEU A 101 8.13 8.13 8.58
N ILE A 102 8.23 9.39 8.16
CA ILE A 102 7.20 10.07 7.39
C ILE A 102 6.98 9.33 6.06
N ILE A 103 8.08 9.01 5.36
CA ILE A 103 8.03 8.26 4.10
C ILE A 103 7.48 6.86 4.32
N CYS A 104 7.80 6.23 5.44
CA CYS A 104 7.34 4.88 5.77
C CYS A 104 5.85 4.83 6.14
N PHE A 105 5.34 5.78 6.91
CA PHE A 105 3.98 5.72 7.45
C PHE A 105 2.94 6.48 6.61
N ILE A 106 3.25 7.69 6.13
CA ILE A 106 2.24 8.53 5.46
C ILE A 106 1.66 7.87 4.21
N PRO A 107 2.47 7.41 3.23
CA PRO A 107 1.94 6.76 2.03
C PRO A 107 1.14 5.52 2.41
N ARG A 108 1.62 4.73 3.37
CA ARG A 108 1.00 3.47 3.79
C ARG A 108 -0.36 3.68 4.45
N ILE A 109 -0.50 4.71 5.27
CA ILE A 109 -1.78 5.10 5.87
C ILE A 109 -2.73 5.61 4.78
N LEU A 110 -2.24 6.40 3.82
CA LEU A 110 -3.06 6.91 2.71
C LEU A 110 -3.56 5.80 1.78
N VAL A 111 -2.77 4.75 1.55
CA VAL A 111 -3.24 3.53 0.87
C VAL A 111 -4.44 2.90 1.59
N GLY A 112 -4.52 3.03 2.91
CA GLY A 112 -5.65 2.58 3.72
C GLY A 112 -6.88 3.50 3.67
N ILE A 113 -6.78 4.69 3.07
CA ILE A 113 -7.82 5.73 3.12
C ILE A 113 -8.33 6.08 1.72
N VAL A 114 -7.42 6.39 0.79
CA VAL A 114 -7.76 6.89 -0.54
C VAL A 114 -8.63 5.90 -1.34
N PRO A 115 -8.33 4.58 -1.39
CA PRO A 115 -9.12 3.63 -2.16
C PRO A 115 -10.58 3.55 -1.72
N TYR A 116 -10.84 3.72 -0.42
CA TYR A 116 -12.20 3.75 0.09
C TYR A 116 -13.00 4.93 -0.46
N PHE A 117 -12.43 6.13 -0.44
CA PHE A 117 -13.09 7.33 -0.97
C PHE A 117 -13.27 7.26 -2.48
N VAL A 118 -12.27 6.75 -3.21
CA VAL A 118 -12.35 6.50 -4.65
C VAL A 118 -13.48 5.50 -4.96
N TYR A 119 -13.54 4.39 -4.23
CA TYR A 119 -14.59 3.39 -4.39
C TYR A 119 -15.99 3.96 -4.13
N ILE A 120 -16.19 4.69 -3.01
CA ILE A 120 -17.50 5.26 -2.68
C ILE A 120 -17.92 6.34 -3.68
N GLY A 121 -17.00 7.23 -4.06
CA GLY A 121 -17.26 8.28 -5.05
C GLY A 121 -17.71 7.69 -6.38
N LEU A 122 -16.95 6.72 -6.90
CA LEU A 122 -17.28 6.05 -8.16
C LEU A 122 -18.54 5.20 -8.06
N LYS A 123 -18.74 4.49 -6.95
CA LYS A 123 -19.96 3.70 -6.73
C LYS A 123 -21.20 4.58 -6.74
N LYS A 124 -21.13 5.79 -6.16
CA LYS A 124 -22.23 6.76 -6.17
C LYS A 124 -22.51 7.29 -7.57
N LEU A 125 -21.47 7.62 -8.33
CA LEU A 125 -21.57 8.12 -9.70
C LEU A 125 -22.07 7.04 -10.69
N MET A 126 -21.69 5.78 -10.48
CA MET A 126 -21.95 4.68 -11.41
C MET A 126 -23.10 3.76 -10.97
N LYS A 127 -23.92 4.19 -10.01
CA LYS A 127 -25.00 3.39 -9.40
C LYS A 127 -25.99 2.80 -10.42
N GLN A 128 -26.18 3.46 -11.57
CA GLN A 128 -27.13 3.09 -12.62
C GLN A 128 -26.50 2.31 -13.78
N ARG A 129 -25.16 2.11 -13.81
CA ARG A 129 -24.49 1.42 -14.93
C ARG A 129 -24.23 -0.05 -14.63
N LYS A 130 -24.62 -0.94 -15.56
CA LYS A 130 -24.18 -2.35 -15.54
C LYS A 130 -22.65 -2.39 -15.53
N GLY A 131 -22.06 -3.06 -14.54
CA GLY A 131 -20.60 -3.16 -14.36
C GLY A 131 -19.95 -2.03 -13.56
N GLY A 132 -20.68 -1.00 -13.13
CA GLY A 132 -20.13 0.14 -12.37
C GLY A 132 -19.40 -0.25 -11.07
N GLU A 133 -19.85 -1.30 -10.38
CA GLU A 133 -19.16 -1.83 -9.20
C GLU A 133 -17.79 -2.40 -9.52
N THR A 134 -17.65 -3.12 -10.64
CA THR A 134 -16.36 -3.67 -11.09
C THR A 134 -15.39 -2.53 -11.38
N LEU A 135 -15.84 -1.53 -12.13
CA LEU A 135 -14.98 -0.39 -12.48
C LEU A 135 -14.58 0.42 -11.25
N SER A 136 -15.50 0.60 -10.30
CA SER A 136 -15.21 1.29 -9.04
C SER A 136 -14.14 0.56 -8.22
N LEU A 137 -14.18 -0.78 -8.19
CA LEU A 137 -13.16 -1.61 -7.53
C LEU A 137 -11.82 -1.57 -8.27
N THR A 138 -11.84 -1.65 -9.61
CA THR A 138 -10.63 -1.55 -10.43
C THR A 138 -9.92 -0.23 -10.18
N ILE A 139 -10.64 0.89 -10.27
CA ILE A 139 -10.05 2.23 -10.09
C ILE A 139 -9.61 2.45 -8.64
N ALA A 140 -10.33 1.90 -7.66
CA ALA A 140 -9.88 1.95 -6.26
C ALA A 140 -8.57 1.17 -6.03
N GLY A 141 -8.44 -0.01 -6.64
CA GLY A 141 -7.20 -0.80 -6.61
C GLY A 141 -6.01 -0.07 -7.27
N LEU A 142 -6.24 0.50 -8.46
CA LEU A 142 -5.26 1.33 -9.15
C LEU A 142 -4.85 2.54 -8.30
N ALA A 143 -5.83 3.29 -7.77
CA ALA A 143 -5.57 4.46 -6.95
C ALA A 143 -4.76 4.11 -5.70
N GLY A 144 -5.07 2.99 -5.02
CA GLY A 144 -4.31 2.55 -3.86
C GLY A 144 -2.86 2.25 -4.17
N SER A 145 -2.59 1.51 -5.25
CA SER A 145 -1.22 1.20 -5.65
C SER A 145 -0.45 2.44 -6.11
N LEU A 146 -1.08 3.30 -6.94
CA LEU A 146 -0.46 4.54 -7.41
C LEU A 146 -0.17 5.53 -6.28
N VAL A 147 -1.08 5.66 -5.30
CA VAL A 147 -0.86 6.49 -4.11
C VAL A 147 0.39 6.05 -3.38
N ASN A 148 0.59 4.74 -3.17
CA ASN A 148 1.81 4.23 -2.55
C ASN A 148 3.06 4.65 -3.35
N THR A 149 3.09 4.28 -4.64
CA THR A 149 4.29 4.42 -5.46
C THR A 149 4.63 5.88 -5.74
N LEU A 150 3.64 6.71 -6.07
CA LEU A 150 3.85 8.14 -6.33
C LEU A 150 4.25 8.89 -5.07
N LEU A 151 3.55 8.72 -3.94
CA LEU A 151 3.90 9.45 -2.71
C LEU A 151 5.25 9.01 -2.17
N VAL A 152 5.55 7.71 -2.15
CA VAL A 152 6.87 7.23 -1.72
C VAL A 152 7.93 7.90 -2.58
N MET A 153 7.87 7.72 -3.90
CA MET A 153 8.93 8.19 -4.79
C MET A 153 9.11 9.71 -4.79
N ASN A 154 8.02 10.48 -4.71
CA ASN A 154 8.11 11.94 -4.61
C ASN A 154 8.69 12.38 -3.26
N LEU A 155 8.30 11.75 -2.15
CA LEU A 155 8.89 12.06 -0.84
C LEU A 155 10.38 11.70 -0.77
N ILE A 156 10.81 10.62 -1.43
CA ILE A 156 12.24 10.31 -1.58
C ILE A 156 12.96 11.44 -2.32
N TYR A 157 12.39 11.92 -3.43
CA TYR A 157 12.97 13.02 -4.22
C TYR A 157 13.15 14.30 -3.38
N PHE A 158 12.11 14.72 -2.66
CA PHE A 158 12.14 15.97 -1.90
C PHE A 158 12.95 15.91 -0.61
N LEU A 159 12.97 14.78 0.09
CA LEU A 159 13.56 14.68 1.44
C LEU A 159 14.94 13.99 1.45
N PHE A 160 15.21 13.11 0.49
CA PHE A 160 16.43 12.30 0.42
C PHE A 160 17.05 12.29 -0.98
N GLY A 161 16.77 13.29 -1.81
CA GLY A 161 17.20 13.33 -3.20
C GLY A 161 18.70 13.11 -3.37
N ASP A 162 19.51 13.91 -2.67
CA ASP A 162 20.98 13.85 -2.78
C ASP A 162 21.55 12.51 -2.28
N SER A 163 21.09 12.02 -1.12
CA SER A 163 21.51 10.73 -0.57
C SER A 163 21.06 9.56 -1.44
N TYR A 164 19.87 9.64 -2.04
CA TYR A 164 19.34 8.61 -2.94
C TYR A 164 20.09 8.60 -4.28
N ALA A 165 20.49 9.77 -4.79
CA ALA A 165 21.33 9.91 -5.97
C ALA A 165 22.73 9.33 -5.73
N ALA A 166 23.34 9.65 -4.59
CA ALA A 166 24.64 9.11 -4.16
C ALA A 166 24.60 7.58 -4.00
N ALA A 167 23.57 7.04 -3.32
CA ALA A 167 23.39 5.61 -3.13
C ALA A 167 23.16 4.84 -4.45
N LYS A 168 22.66 5.54 -5.48
CA LYS A 168 22.46 4.98 -6.83
C LYS A 168 23.64 5.21 -7.78
N GLY A 169 24.62 6.03 -7.39
CA GLY A 169 25.71 6.46 -8.26
C GLY A 169 25.24 7.30 -9.45
N VAL A 170 24.12 8.04 -9.30
CA VAL A 170 23.52 8.84 -10.37
C VAL A 170 23.60 10.32 -10.00
N LYS A 171 23.79 11.21 -11.00
CA LYS A 171 23.70 12.66 -10.79
C LYS A 171 22.30 13.08 -10.34
N VAL A 172 22.23 14.05 -9.43
CA VAL A 172 20.97 14.60 -8.90
C VAL A 172 20.05 15.11 -10.03
N ASP A 173 20.62 15.69 -11.08
CA ASP A 173 19.87 16.15 -12.28
C ASP A 173 19.11 15.03 -13.01
N THR A 174 19.61 13.79 -12.94
CA THR A 174 18.99 12.62 -13.59
C THR A 174 18.13 11.82 -12.61
N LEU A 175 18.15 12.18 -11.32
CA LEU A 175 17.46 11.44 -10.28
C LEU A 175 15.96 11.30 -10.54
N TYR A 176 15.32 12.39 -10.97
CA TYR A 176 13.89 12.38 -11.25
C TYR A 176 13.55 11.45 -12.42
N LYS A 177 14.41 11.37 -13.44
CA LYS A 177 14.27 10.41 -14.55
C LYS A 177 14.38 8.97 -14.06
N VAL A 178 15.36 8.68 -13.18
CA VAL A 178 15.49 7.35 -12.56
C VAL A 178 14.26 7.00 -11.74
N ILE A 179 13.73 7.95 -10.97
CA ILE A 179 12.50 7.76 -10.20
C ILE A 179 11.31 7.47 -11.14
N LEU A 180 11.14 8.22 -12.22
CA LEU A 180 10.12 7.96 -13.24
C LEU A 180 10.27 6.56 -13.86
N THR A 181 11.50 6.12 -14.15
CA THR A 181 11.75 4.76 -14.66
C THR A 181 11.35 3.70 -13.62
N VAL A 182 11.66 3.91 -12.34
CA VAL A 182 11.26 2.99 -11.26
C VAL A 182 9.73 2.94 -11.11
N ILE A 183 9.06 4.10 -11.18
CA ILE A 183 7.59 4.18 -11.17
C ILE A 183 7.02 3.43 -12.38
N GLY A 184 7.60 3.57 -13.56
CA GLY A 184 7.15 2.89 -14.77
C GLY A 184 7.32 1.37 -14.71
N ILE A 185 8.51 0.91 -14.32
CA ILE A 185 8.86 -0.53 -14.32
C ILE A 185 8.16 -1.27 -13.17
N ASN A 186 8.07 -0.67 -11.98
CA ASN A 186 7.51 -1.36 -10.81
C ASN A 186 6.07 -0.94 -10.52
N GLY A 187 5.76 0.35 -10.63
CA GLY A 187 4.44 0.88 -10.31
C GLY A 187 3.35 0.43 -11.27
N VAL A 188 3.65 0.28 -12.56
CA VAL A 188 2.64 -0.16 -13.55
C VAL A 188 2.21 -1.62 -13.31
N PRO A 189 3.13 -2.61 -13.22
CA PRO A 189 2.73 -3.99 -12.91
C PRO A 189 2.03 -4.12 -11.56
N GLU A 190 2.51 -3.42 -10.53
CA GLU A 190 1.85 -3.40 -9.21
C GLU A 190 0.43 -2.86 -9.29
N ALA A 191 0.21 -1.76 -10.01
CA ALA A 191 -1.11 -1.16 -10.14
C ALA A 191 -2.07 -2.10 -10.87
N ILE A 192 -1.62 -2.74 -11.96
CA ILE A 192 -2.42 -3.72 -12.71
C ILE A 192 -2.79 -4.90 -11.81
N LEU A 193 -1.83 -5.49 -11.09
CA LEU A 193 -2.07 -6.59 -10.16
C LEU A 193 -3.02 -6.18 -9.03
N ALA A 194 -2.81 -5.01 -8.44
CA ALA A 194 -3.68 -4.47 -7.39
C ALA A 194 -5.11 -4.28 -7.90
N ALA A 195 -5.30 -3.80 -9.13
CA ALA A 195 -6.62 -3.62 -9.73
C ALA A 195 -7.35 -4.96 -9.91
N ILE A 196 -6.67 -5.96 -10.49
CA ILE A 196 -7.23 -7.29 -10.75
C ILE A 196 -7.59 -7.98 -9.42
N LEU A 197 -6.64 -8.02 -8.47
CA LEU A 197 -6.83 -8.69 -7.20
C LEU A 197 -7.86 -7.99 -6.32
N THR A 198 -7.90 -6.66 -6.30
CA THR A 198 -8.92 -5.91 -5.56
C THR A 198 -10.31 -6.25 -6.08
N VAL A 199 -10.51 -6.31 -7.39
CA VAL A 199 -11.80 -6.70 -8.00
C VAL A 199 -12.16 -8.14 -7.62
N ALA A 200 -11.23 -9.09 -7.81
CA ALA A 200 -11.48 -10.50 -7.56
C ALA A 200 -11.85 -10.75 -6.09
N ILE A 201 -11.06 -10.23 -5.17
CA ILE A 201 -11.22 -10.42 -3.72
C ILE A 201 -12.49 -9.70 -3.23
N CYS A 202 -12.69 -8.42 -3.60
CA CYS A 202 -13.86 -7.68 -3.13
C CYS A 202 -15.17 -8.28 -3.65
N LYS A 203 -15.23 -8.72 -4.92
CA LYS A 203 -16.43 -9.39 -5.45
C LYS A 203 -16.73 -10.71 -4.73
N ALA A 204 -15.70 -11.53 -4.48
CA ALA A 204 -15.86 -12.77 -3.73
C ALA A 204 -16.40 -12.50 -2.31
N LEU A 205 -15.82 -11.51 -1.63
CA LEU A 205 -16.21 -11.15 -0.26
C LEU A 205 -17.60 -10.49 -0.21
N PHE A 206 -17.96 -9.64 -1.17
CA PHE A 206 -19.31 -9.08 -1.27
C PHE A 206 -20.37 -10.15 -1.54
N LYS A 207 -20.07 -11.18 -2.35
CA LYS A 207 -20.98 -12.32 -2.58
C LYS A 207 -21.23 -13.11 -1.29
N VAL A 208 -20.20 -13.32 -0.48
CA VAL A 208 -20.32 -13.99 0.82
C VAL A 208 -21.09 -13.12 1.83
N GLN A 209 -20.84 -11.80 1.85
CA GLN A 209 -21.58 -10.87 2.71
C GLN A 209 -23.06 -10.83 2.35
N LYS A 210 -23.42 -10.69 1.07
CA LYS A 210 -24.82 -10.68 0.59
C LYS A 210 -25.56 -11.97 0.99
N ARG A 211 -24.91 -13.13 0.84
CA ARG A 211 -25.45 -14.43 1.30
C ARG A 211 -25.73 -14.47 2.80
N LYS A 212 -24.92 -13.80 3.63
CA LYS A 212 -25.15 -13.72 5.09
C LYS A 212 -26.23 -12.72 5.48
N THR A 213 -26.46 -11.67 4.68
CA THR A 213 -27.48 -10.64 4.96
C THR A 213 -28.86 -10.94 4.39
N GLY A 214 -29.06 -12.06 3.68
CA GLY A 214 -30.39 -12.56 3.33
C GLY A 214 -31.23 -11.60 2.46
N VAL A 215 -30.60 -10.93 1.50
CA VAL A 215 -31.26 -10.25 0.38
C VAL A 215 -30.55 -10.66 -0.91
#